data_AF-A0A960B1P1-F1
#
_entry.id   AF-A0A960B1P1-F1
#
_cell.length_a   1.000
_cell.length_b   1.000
_cell.length_c   1.000
_cell.angle_alpha   90.00
_cell.angle_beta   90.00
_cell.angle_gamma   90.00
#
_symmetry.space_group_name_H-M   'P 1'
#
loop_
_entity.id
_entity.type
_entity.pdbx_description
1 polymer ?
#
loop_
_entity_poly.entity_id
_entity_poly.type
_entity_poly.pdbx_seq_one_letter_code
_entity_poly.pdbx_strand_id
1 'polypeptide(L)'
;MAASRGPSDYSCSVAGEFLDAACVGDGAPPSTPTQAPLRGKERQRVLQMGKDAHVLIDMVRVPAHGPVEETMVDRRTGRVWTVEVSPFEVATTVVTVAQWNATLGGVTEPSHADLPKVEVSWRHAVSFCNELSLRGGLTPAYTITAVDPPTPGHSTWTPHDEAAPDDWH
;
A
#
# COMPACT_ATOMS: atom_id res chain seq x y z
N MET A 1 44.74 27.74 10.66
CA MET A 1 44.82 26.98 9.40
C MET A 1 44.10 25.66 9.66
N ALA A 2 42.78 25.54 9.44
CA ALA A 2 42.06 25.31 8.16
C ALA A 2 42.54 24.01 7.46
N ALA A 3 41.73 23.04 7.03
CA ALA A 3 40.27 22.94 6.89
C ALA A 3 39.81 21.46 6.87
N SER A 4 38.54 21.26 7.19
CA SER A 4 37.70 20.07 7.02
C SER A 4 37.26 19.87 5.55
N ARG A 5 36.84 18.64 5.18
CA ARG A 5 35.95 18.38 4.04
C ARG A 5 34.92 17.31 4.41
N GLY A 6 33.67 17.74 4.53
CA GLY A 6 32.47 16.92 4.65
C GLY A 6 31.82 16.65 3.28
N PRO A 7 30.67 15.94 3.26
CA PRO A 7 30.00 15.48 2.06
C PRO A 7 29.18 16.59 1.36
N SER A 8 29.00 16.38 0.05
CA SER A 8 28.39 17.29 -0.91
C SER A 8 26.86 17.40 -0.76
N ASP A 9 26.39 18.51 -0.19
CA ASP A 9 25.02 19.01 -0.34
C ASP A 9 24.85 19.69 -1.70
N TYR A 10 23.81 19.32 -2.45
CA TYR A 10 23.31 20.12 -3.57
C TYR A 10 22.07 20.88 -3.12
N SER A 11 22.29 22.16 -2.83
CA SER A 11 21.28 23.21 -2.70
C SER A 11 20.95 23.78 -4.09
N CYS A 12 19.67 24.07 -4.34
CA CYS A 12 19.25 25.03 -5.35
C CYS A 12 18.13 25.90 -4.77
N SER A 13 18.45 27.14 -4.44
CA SER A 13 17.47 28.20 -4.15
C SER A 13 17.08 28.92 -5.44
N VAL A 14 15.80 29.30 -5.54
CA VAL A 14 15.41 30.53 -6.26
C VAL A 14 14.48 31.31 -5.33
N ALA A 15 14.88 32.56 -5.09
CA ALA A 15 14.18 33.59 -4.35
C ALA A 15 13.47 34.57 -5.31
N GLY A 16 12.51 35.34 -4.78
CA GLY A 16 11.86 36.50 -5.41
C GLY A 16 10.38 36.55 -5.01
N GLU A 17 9.99 37.12 -3.86
CA GLU A 17 9.71 38.55 -3.56
C GLU A 17 8.51 39.19 -4.32
N PHE A 18 7.37 39.27 -3.62
CA PHE A 18 6.49 40.42 -3.35
C PHE A 18 6.48 41.66 -4.28
N LEU A 19 5.28 42.07 -4.78
CA LEU A 19 4.53 43.29 -4.39
C LEU A 19 3.30 43.63 -5.28
N ASP A 20 2.19 43.91 -4.58
CA ASP A 20 1.13 44.93 -4.75
C ASP A 20 -0.05 44.92 -5.77
N ALA A 21 -1.24 45.02 -5.13
CA ALA A 21 -2.41 45.89 -5.35
C ALA A 21 -3.35 45.81 -6.59
N ALA A 22 -4.65 45.55 -6.32
CA ALA A 22 -5.76 46.51 -6.54
C ALA A 22 -7.14 45.98 -6.03
N CYS A 23 -8.01 46.92 -5.67
CA CYS A 23 -9.27 46.79 -4.93
C CYS A 23 -10.55 46.49 -5.76
N VAL A 24 -11.53 45.86 -5.08
CA VAL A 24 -13.01 46.00 -5.06
C VAL A 24 -13.82 46.33 -6.34
N GLY A 25 -14.86 45.51 -6.59
CA GLY A 25 -16.03 45.88 -7.41
C GLY A 25 -17.09 44.75 -7.50
N ASP A 26 -18.35 45.12 -7.26
CA ASP A 26 -19.55 44.32 -7.03
C ASP A 26 -19.97 43.20 -8.02
N GLY A 27 -20.63 42.17 -7.46
CA GLY A 27 -21.92 41.71 -7.98
C GLY A 27 -21.98 40.50 -8.92
N ALA A 28 -22.06 39.28 -8.36
CA ALA A 28 -22.93 38.16 -8.79
C ALA A 28 -22.65 36.92 -7.91
N PRO A 29 -23.66 36.14 -7.48
CA PRO A 29 -23.38 34.88 -6.77
C PRO A 29 -22.69 33.90 -7.73
N PRO A 30 -21.61 33.21 -7.33
CA PRO A 30 -21.06 32.14 -8.15
C PRO A 30 -22.12 31.02 -8.22
N SER A 31 -22.58 30.77 -9.43
CA SER A 31 -23.27 29.54 -9.76
C SER A 31 -22.37 28.38 -9.35
N THR A 32 -22.92 27.44 -8.58
CA THR A 32 -22.27 26.19 -8.21
C THR A 32 -21.60 25.58 -9.44
N PRO A 33 -20.27 25.40 -9.47
CA PRO A 33 -19.68 24.57 -10.50
C PRO A 33 -20.16 23.15 -10.23
N THR A 34 -21.06 22.67 -11.08
CA THR A 34 -21.32 21.24 -11.29
C THR A 34 -19.97 20.54 -11.35
N GLN A 35 -19.67 19.72 -10.34
CA GLN A 35 -18.48 18.88 -10.35
C GLN A 35 -18.59 17.96 -11.56
N ALA A 36 -17.87 18.30 -12.62
CA ALA A 36 -17.51 17.34 -13.64
C ALA A 36 -16.74 16.21 -12.94
N PRO A 37 -16.99 14.93 -13.26
CA PRO A 37 -16.28 13.84 -12.62
C PRO A 37 -14.79 14.04 -12.86
N LEU A 38 -14.02 14.09 -11.77
CA LEU A 38 -12.57 14.03 -11.78
C LEU A 38 -12.16 12.64 -12.28
N ARG A 39 -12.36 12.36 -13.57
CA ARG A 39 -11.62 11.32 -14.27
C ARG A 39 -10.24 11.89 -14.56
N GLY A 40 -9.50 12.13 -13.48
CA GLY A 40 -8.08 12.33 -13.53
C GLY A 40 -7.51 11.14 -14.27
N LYS A 41 -6.74 11.41 -15.32
CA LYS A 41 -5.94 10.40 -16.00
C LYS A 41 -4.83 9.99 -15.04
N GLU A 42 -5.17 9.21 -14.03
CA GLU A 42 -4.19 8.53 -13.21
C GLU A 42 -3.43 7.61 -14.16
N ARG A 43 -2.15 7.93 -14.32
CA ARG A 43 -1.25 7.21 -15.20
C ARG A 43 -1.14 5.81 -14.61
N GLN A 44 -1.96 4.89 -15.12
CA GLN A 44 -1.82 3.45 -14.91
C GLN A 44 -0.34 3.11 -15.10
N ARG A 45 0.40 2.98 -14.00
CA ARG A 45 1.68 2.29 -14.04
C ARG A 45 1.30 0.82 -14.05
N VAL A 46 0.99 0.36 -15.25
CA VAL A 46 0.99 -1.05 -15.58
C VAL A 46 2.36 -1.57 -15.14
N LEU A 47 2.40 -2.46 -14.15
CA LEU A 47 3.55 -3.32 -13.95
C LEU A 47 3.65 -4.16 -15.23
N GLN A 48 4.40 -3.67 -16.22
CA GLN A 48 4.55 -4.33 -17.49
C GLN A 48 5.56 -5.45 -17.30
N MET A 49 5.06 -6.57 -16.76
CA MET A 49 5.85 -7.79 -16.55
C MET A 49 6.15 -8.41 -17.92
N GLY A 50 7.38 -8.83 -18.14
CA GLY A 50 7.86 -9.32 -19.43
C GLY A 50 7.00 -10.43 -20.04
N LYS A 51 7.05 -10.47 -21.38
CA LYS A 51 6.41 -11.33 -22.38
C LYS A 51 6.15 -12.79 -21.98
N ASP A 52 5.24 -13.05 -21.05
CA ASP A 52 4.49 -14.29 -20.82
C ASP A 52 3.35 -13.97 -19.84
N ALA A 53 2.10 -14.00 -20.32
CA ALA A 53 0.86 -13.73 -19.55
C ALA A 53 0.95 -12.62 -18.49
N HIS A 54 0.75 -11.36 -18.90
CA HIS A 54 0.72 -10.21 -18.00
C HIS A 54 -0.37 -10.37 -16.92
N VAL A 55 0.03 -10.58 -15.66
CA VAL A 55 -0.87 -10.40 -14.51
C VAL A 55 -0.94 -8.90 -14.23
N LEU A 56 -2.05 -8.29 -14.61
CA LEU A 56 -2.29 -6.87 -14.37
C LEU A 56 -3.05 -6.71 -13.06
N ILE A 57 -2.42 -6.06 -12.09
CA ILE A 57 -3.07 -5.53 -10.90
C ILE A 57 -3.00 -4.02 -11.00
N ASP A 58 -4.16 -3.40 -11.00
CA ASP A 58 -4.28 -1.95 -11.03
C ASP A 58 -4.01 -1.41 -9.63
N MET A 59 -3.09 -0.45 -9.54
CA MET A 59 -2.56 0.07 -8.29
C MET A 59 -2.77 1.58 -8.25
N VAL A 60 -3.19 2.09 -7.08
CA VAL A 60 -3.38 3.51 -6.81
C VAL A 60 -2.41 3.96 -5.74
N ARG A 61 -1.85 5.17 -5.89
CA ARG A 61 -0.92 5.74 -4.91
C ARG A 61 -1.68 6.37 -3.74
N VAL A 62 -1.30 6.01 -2.52
CA VAL A 62 -1.87 6.52 -1.28
C VAL A 62 -0.75 6.86 -0.29
N PRO A 63 -0.67 8.08 0.24
CA PRO A 63 -1.40 9.29 -0.16
C PRO A 63 -0.89 9.86 -1.49
N ALA A 64 -1.74 10.63 -2.20
CA ALA A 64 -1.43 11.13 -3.54
C ALA A 64 -0.32 12.21 -3.59
N HIS A 65 -0.13 12.98 -2.51
CA HIS A 65 0.64 14.23 -2.53
C HIS A 65 1.94 14.20 -1.71
N GLY A 66 2.18 13.17 -0.90
CA GLY A 66 3.34 13.08 -0.01
C GLY A 66 3.04 12.32 1.29
N PRO A 67 4.00 12.21 2.22
CA PRO A 67 3.76 11.66 3.54
C PRO A 67 2.67 12.43 4.30
N VAL A 68 1.86 11.73 5.09
CA VAL A 68 0.80 12.32 5.91
C VAL A 68 0.82 11.73 7.32
N GLU A 69 0.45 12.53 8.31
CA GLU A 69 0.28 12.10 9.70
C GLU A 69 -1.14 11.54 9.90
N GLU A 70 -1.25 10.26 10.28
CA GLU A 70 -2.53 9.58 10.52
C GLU A 70 -2.71 9.25 12.00
N THR A 71 -3.91 9.48 12.52
CA THR A 71 -4.26 9.12 13.90
C THR A 71 -4.80 7.69 13.94
N MET A 72 -4.10 6.80 14.65
CA MET A 72 -4.52 5.42 14.87
C MET A 72 -5.25 5.30 16.21
N VAL A 73 -6.34 4.52 16.23
CA VAL A 73 -7.11 4.24 17.45
C VAL A 73 -7.20 2.72 17.65
N ASP A 74 -6.57 2.22 18.70
CA ASP A 74 -6.81 0.86 19.18
C ASP A 74 -8.13 0.83 19.94
N ARG A 75 -9.19 0.31 19.30
CA ARG A 75 -10.53 0.22 19.89
C ARG A 75 -10.62 -0.74 21.08
N ARG A 76 -9.69 -1.68 21.23
CA ARG A 76 -9.69 -2.63 22.36
C ARG A 76 -9.17 -1.98 23.63
N THR A 77 -8.14 -1.14 23.52
CA THR A 77 -7.48 -0.50 24.67
C THR A 77 -7.80 0.98 24.83
N GLY A 78 -8.45 1.60 23.83
CA GLY A 78 -8.68 3.05 23.77
C GLY A 78 -7.43 3.88 23.49
N ARG A 79 -6.28 3.24 23.22
CA ARG A 79 -5.02 3.94 22.93
C ARG A 79 -5.12 4.69 21.61
N VAL A 80 -4.56 5.89 21.58
CA VAL A 80 -4.49 6.76 20.41
C VAL A 80 -3.04 7.20 20.22
N TRP A 81 -2.54 7.10 19.00
CA TRP A 81 -1.21 7.60 18.62
C TRP A 81 -1.20 8.05 17.17
N THR A 82 -0.22 8.87 16.80
CA THR A 82 -0.04 9.36 15.44
C THR A 82 1.09 8.60 14.76
N VAL A 83 0.94 8.32 13.46
CA VAL A 83 1.97 7.69 12.63
C VAL A 83 2.12 8.46 11.31
N GLU A 84 3.37 8.71 10.91
CA GLU A 84 3.65 9.21 9.56
C GLU A 84 3.53 8.06 8.56
N VAL A 85 2.68 8.25 7.55
CA VAL A 85 2.46 7.31 6.44
C VAL A 85 3.10 7.87 5.18
N SER A 86 4.23 7.30 4.80
CA SER A 86 4.86 7.58 3.49
C SER A 86 4.00 7.05 2.33
N PRO A 87 4.06 7.66 1.13
CA PRO A 87 3.31 7.18 -0.02
C PRO A 87 3.68 5.75 -0.43
N PHE A 88 2.65 4.94 -0.65
CA PHE A 88 2.73 3.58 -1.17
C PHE A 88 1.69 3.38 -2.27
N GLU A 89 1.74 2.23 -2.93
CA GLU A 89 0.72 1.83 -3.90
C GLU A 89 -0.10 0.68 -3.32
N VAL A 90 -1.42 0.72 -3.52
CA VAL A 90 -2.36 -0.31 -3.09
C VAL A 90 -3.24 -0.73 -4.25
N ALA A 91 -3.60 -2.01 -4.32
CA ALA A 91 -4.47 -2.51 -5.37
C ALA A 91 -5.86 -1.85 -5.30
N THR A 92 -6.42 -1.47 -6.45
CA THR A 92 -7.75 -0.85 -6.53
C THR A 92 -8.88 -1.85 -6.27
N THR A 93 -8.60 -3.15 -6.44
CA THR A 93 -9.50 -4.25 -6.13
C THR A 93 -8.78 -5.30 -5.28
N VAL A 94 -9.57 -6.15 -4.62
CA VAL A 94 -9.04 -7.40 -4.07
C VAL A 94 -8.48 -8.27 -5.20
N VAL A 95 -7.53 -9.15 -4.86
CA VAL A 95 -6.96 -10.10 -5.82
C VAL A 95 -8.05 -11.06 -6.29
N THR A 96 -8.19 -11.18 -7.61
CA THR A 96 -9.18 -12.04 -8.26
C THR A 96 -8.67 -13.47 -8.46
N VAL A 97 -9.57 -14.42 -8.72
CA VAL A 97 -9.21 -15.81 -9.06
C VAL A 97 -8.30 -15.86 -10.30
N ALA A 98 -8.59 -15.06 -11.33
CA ALA A 98 -7.77 -14.98 -12.53
C ALA A 98 -6.35 -14.48 -12.24
N GLN A 99 -6.21 -13.39 -11.48
CA GLN A 99 -4.90 -12.86 -11.09
C GLN A 99 -4.12 -13.86 -10.23
N TRP A 100 -4.79 -14.49 -9.27
CA TRP A 100 -4.18 -15.52 -8.43
C TRP A 100 -3.59 -16.68 -9.24
N ASN A 101 -4.43 -17.30 -10.08
CA ASN A 101 -4.05 -18.48 -10.86
C ASN A 101 -3.02 -18.13 -11.95
N ALA A 102 -3.05 -16.91 -12.49
CA ALA A 102 -2.02 -16.49 -13.43
C ALA A 102 -0.64 -16.34 -12.75
N THR A 103 -0.60 -15.97 -11.46
CA THR A 103 0.65 -15.82 -10.67
C THR A 103 1.17 -17.12 -10.06
N LEU A 104 0.30 -17.99 -9.54
CA LEU A 104 0.72 -19.22 -8.85
C LEU A 104 0.41 -20.50 -9.62
N GLY A 105 -0.20 -20.38 -10.80
CA GLY A 105 -0.75 -21.49 -11.55
C GLY A 105 -2.14 -21.89 -11.05
N GLY A 106 -2.93 -22.49 -11.93
CA GLY A 106 -4.29 -22.93 -11.63
C GLY A 106 -5.19 -22.81 -12.84
N VAL A 107 -6.33 -23.50 -12.81
CA VAL A 107 -7.37 -23.37 -13.84
C VAL A 107 -8.37 -22.31 -13.39
N THR A 108 -8.60 -21.33 -14.25
CA THR A 108 -9.59 -20.27 -14.03
C THR A 108 -10.79 -20.54 -14.93
N GLU A 109 -11.93 -20.83 -14.30
CA GLU A 109 -13.22 -20.82 -15.00
C GLU A 109 -13.60 -19.38 -15.35
N PRO A 110 -13.95 -19.06 -16.62
CA PRO A 110 -14.25 -17.69 -17.03
C PRO A 110 -15.33 -17.00 -16.18
N SER A 111 -16.32 -17.76 -15.69
CA SER A 111 -17.41 -17.23 -14.85
C SER A 111 -16.96 -16.80 -13.45
N HIS A 112 -15.80 -17.25 -12.97
CA HIS A 112 -15.26 -16.91 -11.66
C HIS A 112 -14.01 -16.02 -11.74
N ALA A 113 -13.56 -15.68 -12.95
CA ALA A 113 -12.30 -14.99 -13.20
C ALA A 113 -12.16 -13.70 -12.38
N ASP A 114 -13.21 -12.87 -12.36
CA ASP A 114 -13.22 -11.56 -11.69
C ASP A 114 -13.67 -11.62 -10.22
N LEU A 115 -13.99 -12.80 -9.71
CA LEU A 115 -14.38 -12.95 -8.31
C LEU A 115 -13.16 -12.88 -7.38
N PRO A 116 -13.34 -12.43 -6.12
CA PRO A 116 -12.27 -12.45 -5.13
C PRO A 116 -11.71 -13.85 -4.93
N LYS A 117 -10.38 -13.98 -4.86
CA LYS A 117 -9.76 -15.22 -4.43
C LYS A 117 -9.96 -15.38 -2.92
N VAL A 118 -10.69 -16.41 -2.54
CA VAL A 118 -11.00 -16.78 -1.15
C VAL A 118 -10.31 -18.10 -0.76
N GLU A 119 -10.46 -18.51 0.51
CA GLU A 119 -9.84 -19.72 1.09
C GLU A 119 -8.29 -19.70 0.99
N VAL A 120 -7.71 -18.53 1.21
CA VAL A 120 -6.26 -18.30 1.16
C VAL A 120 -5.72 -18.17 2.57
N SER A 121 -4.80 -19.07 2.94
CA SER A 121 -4.03 -18.93 4.17
C SER A 121 -3.09 -17.72 4.08
N TRP A 122 -2.77 -17.11 5.22
CA TRP A 122 -1.84 -15.99 5.25
C TRP A 122 -0.48 -16.35 4.62
N ARG A 123 0.02 -17.57 4.85
CA ARG A 123 1.26 -18.06 4.20
C ARG A 123 1.15 -18.08 2.68
N HIS A 124 0.03 -18.53 2.12
CA HIS A 124 -0.17 -18.48 0.68
C HIS A 124 -0.29 -17.03 0.17
N ALA A 125 -0.92 -16.13 0.91
CA ALA A 125 -1.03 -14.73 0.53
C ALA A 125 0.35 -14.05 0.42
N VAL A 126 1.23 -14.23 1.41
CA VAL A 126 2.59 -13.66 1.35
C VAL A 126 3.45 -14.30 0.26
N SER A 127 3.29 -15.61 -0.01
CA SER A 127 3.94 -16.27 -1.15
C SER A 127 3.47 -15.70 -2.48
N PHE A 128 2.16 -15.44 -2.65
CA PHE A 128 1.63 -14.78 -3.83
C PHE A 128 2.26 -13.40 -4.05
N CYS A 129 2.39 -12.58 -2.99
CA CYS A 129 3.03 -11.27 -3.08
C CYS A 129 4.51 -11.36 -3.51
N ASN A 130 5.24 -12.34 -3.00
CA ASN A 130 6.63 -12.57 -3.41
C ASN A 130 6.74 -12.99 -4.88
N GLU A 131 5.91 -13.92 -5.33
CA GLU A 131 5.88 -14.35 -6.73
C GLU A 131 5.49 -13.22 -7.67
N LEU A 132 4.52 -12.39 -7.27
CA LEU A 132 4.16 -11.18 -8.00
C LEU A 132 5.33 -10.19 -8.08
N SER A 133 6.07 -10.01 -6.98
CA SER A 133 7.26 -9.16 -6.94
C SER A 133 8.32 -9.66 -7.92
N LEU A 134 8.62 -10.97 -7.91
CA LEU A 134 9.61 -11.59 -8.79
C LEU A 134 9.23 -11.43 -10.27
N ARG A 135 7.96 -11.68 -10.62
CA ARG A 135 7.45 -11.48 -11.99
C ARG A 135 7.50 -10.01 -12.42
N GLY A 136 7.36 -9.10 -11.46
CA GLY A 136 7.53 -7.65 -11.64
C GLY A 136 8.98 -7.17 -11.69
N GLY A 137 9.97 -8.05 -11.51
CA GLY A 137 11.38 -7.67 -11.41
C GLY A 137 11.71 -6.89 -10.13
N LEU A 138 10.89 -7.02 -9.10
CA LEU A 138 11.04 -6.39 -7.78
C LEU A 138 11.65 -7.37 -6.79
N THR A 139 12.31 -6.83 -5.77
CA THR A 139 12.78 -7.62 -4.63
C THR A 139 11.60 -8.15 -3.81
N PRO A 140 11.53 -9.45 -3.49
CA PRO A 140 10.50 -9.99 -2.60
C PRO A 140 10.48 -9.28 -1.24
N ALA A 141 9.29 -8.98 -0.73
CA ALA A 141 9.13 -8.29 0.56
C ALA A 141 9.28 -9.24 1.77
N TYR A 142 8.93 -10.52 1.61
CA TYR A 142 8.90 -11.48 2.70
C TYR A 142 10.02 -12.53 2.57
N THR A 143 10.70 -12.82 3.68
CA THR A 143 11.52 -14.03 3.81
C THR A 143 10.68 -15.09 4.50
N ILE A 144 10.45 -16.22 3.85
CA ILE A 144 9.65 -17.32 4.39
C ILE A 144 10.60 -18.39 4.93
N THR A 145 10.66 -18.53 6.25
CA THR A 145 11.41 -19.59 6.91
C THR A 145 10.50 -20.79 7.20
N ALA A 146 11.07 -21.99 7.16
CA ALA A 146 10.44 -23.17 7.73
C ALA A 146 10.74 -23.16 9.23
N VAL A 147 9.69 -23.00 10.03
CA VAL A 147 9.76 -23.32 11.46
C VAL A 147 9.21 -24.73 11.57
N ASP A 148 10.03 -25.65 12.04
CA ASP A 148 9.53 -26.98 12.42
C ASP A 148 8.47 -26.75 13.51
N PRO A 149 7.23 -27.26 13.31
CA PRO A 149 6.22 -27.09 14.33
C PRO A 149 6.77 -27.68 15.63
N PRO A 150 6.61 -27.00 16.77
CA PRO A 150 6.93 -27.62 18.05
C PRO A 150 6.19 -28.95 18.11
N THR A 151 6.87 -30.02 18.56
CA THR A 151 6.25 -31.32 18.77
C THR A 151 4.91 -31.10 19.48
N PRO A 152 3.77 -31.53 18.91
CA PRO A 152 2.48 -31.22 19.51
C PRO A 152 2.46 -31.74 20.95
N GLY A 153 2.54 -30.81 21.90
CA GLY A 153 2.17 -31.09 23.27
C GLY A 153 0.67 -31.34 23.33
N HIS A 154 0.21 -31.94 24.43
CA HIS A 154 -1.23 -32.01 24.69
C HIS A 154 -1.82 -30.60 24.61
N SER A 155 -2.79 -30.37 23.73
CA SER A 155 -3.48 -29.10 23.65
C SER A 155 -4.31 -28.93 24.93
N THR A 156 -3.82 -28.13 25.87
CA THR A 156 -4.64 -27.65 26.98
C THR A 156 -5.54 -26.57 26.44
N TRP A 157 -6.86 -26.74 26.57
CA TRP A 157 -7.80 -25.69 26.27
C TRP A 157 -7.57 -24.53 27.24
N THR A 158 -7.24 -23.35 26.72
CA THR A 158 -7.18 -22.10 27.49
C THR A 158 -8.49 -21.34 27.31
N PRO A 159 -9.18 -20.97 28.39
CA PRO A 159 -10.35 -20.09 28.32
C PRO A 159 -10.04 -18.79 27.55
N HIS A 160 -10.94 -18.35 26.67
CA HIS A 160 -10.74 -17.14 25.85
C HIS A 160 -10.75 -15.82 26.65
N ASP A 161 -11.12 -15.86 27.93
CA ASP A 161 -11.13 -14.75 28.88
C ASP A 161 -9.82 -14.58 29.66
N GLU A 162 -8.91 -15.55 29.60
CA GLU A 162 -7.56 -15.42 30.14
C GLU A 162 -6.66 -14.76 29.10
N ALA A 163 -6.02 -13.64 29.46
CA ALA A 163 -5.00 -13.03 28.63
C ALA A 163 -3.86 -14.04 28.45
N ALA A 164 -3.55 -14.38 27.19
CA ALA A 164 -2.35 -15.16 26.90
C ALA A 164 -1.14 -14.46 27.57
N PRO A 165 -0.24 -15.21 28.22
CA PRO A 165 1.03 -14.66 28.66
C PRO A 165 1.69 -13.95 27.48
N ASP A 166 2.12 -12.71 27.66
CA ASP A 166 2.81 -11.93 26.63
C ASP A 166 4.20 -12.54 26.43
N ASP A 167 4.30 -13.54 25.56
CA ASP A 167 5.52 -14.33 25.28
C ASP A 167 6.17 -13.94 23.94
N TRP A 168 5.85 -12.76 23.40
CA TRP A 168 6.37 -12.19 22.14
C TRP A 168 7.85 -11.74 22.20
N HIS A 169 8.73 -12.47 22.89
CA HIS A 169 10.17 -12.19 22.92
C HIS A 169 10.88 -12.46 21.58
#